data_AF-A0A9D2S6B6-F1
#
_entry.id   AF-A0A9D2S6B6-F1
#
_cell.length_a   1.000
_cell.length_b   1.000
_cell.length_c   1.000
_cell.angle_alpha   90.00
_cell.angle_beta   90.00
_cell.angle_gamma   90.00
#
_symmetry.space_group_name_H-M   'P 1'
#
loop_
_entity.id
_entity.type
_entity.pdbx_description
1 polymer ?
#
loop_
_entity_poly.entity_id
_entity_poly.type
_entity_poly.pdbx_seq_one_letter_code
_entity_poly.pdbx_strand_id
1 'polypeptide(L)'
;MKTAWQIEFDFGQARQQAGQLEEIAQRLTALANNRVRSAQEELPSYWTGRSADLFRNKQEELRSNILSTARELQEQAETIRTIARRLYEAERAALEIAQRRDYGGSGRGGGGGGGRGM
;
A
#
# COMPACT_ATOMS: atom_id res chain seq x y z
N MET A 1 19.60 -14.96 3.52
CA MET A 1 18.23 -15.08 4.05
C MET A 1 17.93 -13.82 4.84
N LYS A 2 16.78 -13.16 4.62
CA LYS A 2 16.43 -11.98 5.42
C LYS A 2 16.24 -12.37 6.88
N THR A 3 16.59 -11.47 7.79
CA THR A 3 16.30 -11.64 9.22
C THR A 3 14.83 -11.31 9.51
N ALA A 4 14.31 -11.81 10.64
CA ALA A 4 12.95 -11.47 11.08
C ALA A 4 12.75 -9.93 11.19
N TRP A 5 13.78 -9.21 11.61
CA TRP A 5 13.76 -7.75 11.71
C TRP A 5 13.64 -7.08 10.33
N GLN A 6 14.40 -7.56 9.33
CA GLN A 6 14.31 -7.02 7.97
C GLN A 6 12.93 -7.23 7.35
N ILE A 7 12.34 -8.42 7.56
CA ILE A 7 10.99 -8.74 7.07
C ILE A 7 9.94 -7.80 7.69
N GLU A 8 10.02 -7.57 9.01
CA GLU A 8 9.11 -6.65 9.70
C GLU A 8 9.31 -5.20 9.26
N PHE A 9 10.56 -4.77 9.09
CA PHE A 9 10.90 -3.43 8.63
C PHE A 9 10.36 -3.15 7.23
N ASP A 10 10.63 -4.05 6.27
CA ASP A 10 10.14 -3.94 4.88
C ASP A 10 8.60 -3.89 4.83
N PHE A 11 7.94 -4.75 5.61
CA PHE A 11 6.48 -4.77 5.71
C PHE A 11 5.93 -3.46 6.30
N GLY A 12 6.56 -2.94 7.36
CA GLY A 12 6.21 -1.65 7.96
C GLY A 12 6.36 -0.49 6.99
N GLN A 13 7.46 -0.44 6.23
CA GLN A 13 7.70 0.57 5.20
C GLN A 13 6.63 0.54 4.10
N ALA A 14 6.28 -0.64 3.59
CA ALA A 14 5.24 -0.77 2.57
C ALA A 14 3.87 -0.29 3.07
N ARG A 15 3.53 -0.60 4.33
CA ARG A 15 2.30 -0.10 4.97
C ARG A 15 2.29 1.41 5.12
N GLN A 16 3.42 2.01 5.47
CA GLN A 16 3.56 3.46 5.60
C GLN A 16 3.33 4.16 4.25
N GLN A 17 3.95 3.65 3.18
CA GLN A 17 3.77 4.20 1.82
C GLN A 17 2.30 4.11 1.37
N ALA A 18 1.63 2.98 1.61
CA ALA A 18 0.21 2.85 1.33
C ALA A 18 -0.63 3.88 2.13
N GLY A 19 -0.29 4.12 3.39
CA GLY A 19 -0.96 5.14 4.22
C GLY A 19 -0.81 6.57 3.67
N GLN A 20 0.36 6.90 3.11
CA GLN A 20 0.58 8.21 2.49
C GLN A 20 -0.30 8.42 1.25
N LEU A 21 -0.46 7.39 0.41
CA LEU A 21 -1.34 7.45 -0.76
C LEU A 21 -2.80 7.67 -0.36
N GLU A 22 -3.26 7.00 0.70
CA GLU A 22 -4.62 7.21 1.21
C GLU A 22 -4.85 8.60 1.76
N GLU A 23 -3.87 9.14 2.50
CA GLU A 23 -3.97 10.50 3.02
C GLU A 23 -4.08 11.51 1.86
N ILE A 24 -3.29 11.33 0.81
CA ILE A 24 -3.36 12.17 -0.39
C ILE A 24 -4.74 12.02 -1.06
N ALA A 25 -5.23 10.79 -1.24
CA ALA A 25 -6.53 10.52 -1.82
C ALA A 25 -7.68 11.18 -1.04
N GLN A 26 -7.62 11.13 0.31
CA GLN A 26 -8.60 11.78 1.17
C GLN A 26 -8.56 13.31 1.03
N ARG A 27 -7.35 13.89 0.97
CA ARG A 27 -7.18 15.33 0.73
C ARG A 27 -7.72 15.77 -0.63
N LEU A 28 -7.50 14.97 -1.69
CA LEU A 28 -8.05 15.22 -3.02
C LEU A 28 -9.58 15.13 -3.03
N THR A 29 -10.14 14.13 -2.36
CA THR A 29 -11.59 13.98 -2.22
C THR A 29 -12.21 15.17 -1.50
N ALA A 30 -11.60 15.63 -0.41
CA ALA A 30 -12.04 16.82 0.31
C ALA A 30 -11.90 18.09 -0.54
N LEU A 31 -10.84 18.23 -1.33
CA LEU A 31 -10.64 19.35 -2.25
C LEU A 31 -11.77 19.43 -3.29
N ALA A 32 -12.09 18.31 -3.92
CA ALA A 32 -13.14 18.21 -4.93
C ALA A 32 -14.53 18.50 -4.33
N ASN A 33 -14.85 17.90 -3.19
CA ASN A 33 -16.19 17.99 -2.59
C ASN A 33 -16.45 19.31 -1.86
N ASN A 34 -15.41 19.96 -1.34
CA ASN A 34 -15.57 21.19 -0.56
C ASN A 34 -15.21 22.41 -1.41
N ARG A 35 -13.97 22.53 -1.88
CA ARG A 35 -13.52 23.79 -2.52
C ARG A 35 -14.07 23.96 -3.92
N VAL A 36 -14.00 22.92 -4.75
CA VAL A 36 -14.50 23.02 -6.13
C VAL A 36 -16.01 23.20 -6.12
N ARG A 37 -16.73 22.43 -5.30
CA ARG A 37 -18.18 22.54 -5.15
C ARG A 37 -18.62 23.90 -4.61
N SER A 38 -18.00 24.42 -3.55
CA SER A 38 -18.35 25.76 -3.04
C SER A 38 -18.15 26.85 -4.10
N ALA A 39 -17.06 26.80 -4.86
CA ALA A 39 -16.85 27.74 -5.96
C ALA A 39 -17.93 27.63 -7.05
N GLN A 40 -18.40 26.42 -7.35
CA GLN A 40 -19.51 26.21 -8.30
C GLN A 40 -20.85 26.76 -7.78
N GLU A 41 -21.09 26.73 -6.47
CA GLU A 41 -22.33 27.21 -5.85
C GLU A 41 -22.36 28.74 -5.69
N GLU A 42 -21.20 29.39 -5.47
CA GLU A 42 -21.10 30.84 -5.26
C GLU A 42 -21.11 31.66 -6.57
N LEU A 43 -20.37 31.20 -7.60
CA LEU A 43 -20.17 31.95 -8.85
C LEU A 43 -21.47 32.32 -9.61
N PRO A 44 -22.51 31.48 -9.69
CA PRO A 44 -23.73 31.79 -10.43
C PRO A 44 -24.47 33.04 -9.94
N SER A 45 -24.26 33.44 -8.68
CA SER A 45 -24.90 34.64 -8.11
C SER A 45 -24.29 35.94 -8.63
N TYR A 46 -23.05 35.90 -9.12
CA TYR A 46 -22.31 37.07 -9.62
C TYR A 46 -22.09 37.05 -11.13
N TRP A 47 -22.08 35.85 -11.73
CA TRP A 47 -21.72 35.66 -13.13
C TRP A 47 -22.65 34.65 -13.82
N THR A 48 -23.36 35.12 -14.84
CA THR A 48 -24.33 34.33 -15.60
C THR A 48 -24.06 34.41 -17.10
N GLY A 49 -24.76 33.57 -17.87
CA GLY A 49 -24.64 33.49 -19.32
C GLY A 49 -23.71 32.37 -19.80
N ARG A 50 -23.53 32.28 -21.12
CA ARG A 50 -22.88 31.13 -21.78
C ARG A 50 -21.44 30.88 -21.32
N SER A 51 -20.69 31.92 -20.98
CA SER A 51 -19.32 31.78 -20.49
C SER A 51 -19.28 31.18 -19.08
N ALA A 52 -20.23 31.54 -18.20
CA ALA A 52 -20.39 30.94 -16.89
C ALA A 52 -20.76 29.45 -16.98
N ASP A 53 -21.65 29.08 -17.92
CA ASP A 53 -22.01 27.68 -18.17
C ASP A 53 -20.82 26.84 -18.64
N LEU A 54 -20.00 27.38 -19.57
CA LEU A 54 -18.77 26.73 -20.03
C LEU A 54 -17.77 26.52 -18.89
N PHE A 55 -17.62 27.52 -18.02
CA PHE A 55 -16.75 27.43 -16.87
C PHE A 55 -17.23 26.37 -15.87
N ARG A 56 -18.55 26.32 -15.57
CA ARG A 56 -19.16 25.29 -14.71
C ARG A 56 -18.88 23.89 -15.25
N ASN A 57 -19.04 23.68 -16.56
CA ASN A 57 -18.73 22.39 -17.18
C ASN A 57 -17.26 22.01 -17.01
N LYS A 58 -16.33 22.97 -17.14
CA LYS A 58 -14.90 22.70 -16.92
C LYS A 58 -14.59 22.39 -15.46
N GLN A 59 -15.28 23.03 -14.51
CA GLN A 59 -15.17 22.72 -13.09
C GLN A 59 -15.68 21.32 -12.77
N GLU A 60 -16.79 20.88 -13.37
CA GLU A 60 -17.29 19.51 -13.20
C GLU A 60 -16.32 18.46 -13.75
N GLU A 61 -15.76 18.71 -14.95
CA GLU A 61 -14.72 17.85 -15.52
C GLU A 61 -13.51 17.76 -14.60
N LEU A 62 -13.03 18.89 -14.09
CA LEU A 62 -11.92 18.95 -13.13
C LEU A 62 -12.25 18.20 -11.84
N ARG A 63 -13.46 18.39 -11.28
CA ARG A 63 -13.91 17.68 -10.07
C ARG A 63 -13.91 16.18 -10.30
N SER A 64 -14.44 15.72 -11.43
CA SER A 64 -14.48 14.30 -11.78
C SER A 64 -13.07 13.72 -11.91
N ASN A 65 -12.16 14.45 -12.55
CA ASN A 65 -10.76 14.00 -12.72
C ASN A 65 -10.06 13.86 -11.36
N ILE A 66 -10.22 14.84 -10.46
CA ILE A 66 -9.65 14.78 -9.10
C ILE A 66 -10.18 13.55 -8.35
N LEU A 67 -11.49 13.29 -8.43
CA LEU A 67 -12.11 12.13 -7.79
C LEU A 67 -11.64 10.80 -8.39
N SER A 68 -11.42 10.74 -9.70
CA SER A 68 -10.83 9.55 -10.35
C SER A 68 -9.42 9.30 -9.83
N THR A 69 -8.56 10.32 -9.83
CA THR A 69 -7.20 10.21 -9.31
C THR A 69 -7.18 9.80 -7.83
N ALA A 70 -8.08 10.35 -7.02
CA ALA A 70 -8.21 9.94 -5.62
C ALA A 70 -8.55 8.44 -5.48
N ARG A 71 -9.47 7.93 -6.30
CA ARG A 71 -9.84 6.51 -6.32
C ARG A 71 -8.65 5.63 -6.75
N GLU A 72 -7.96 6.00 -7.81
CA GLU A 72 -6.78 5.26 -8.29
C GLU A 72 -5.69 5.15 -7.21
N LEU A 73 -5.46 6.22 -6.45
CA LEU A 73 -4.52 6.21 -5.31
C LEU A 73 -4.96 5.26 -4.19
N GLN A 74 -6.27 5.18 -3.90
CA GLN A 74 -6.81 4.23 -2.92
C GLN A 74 -6.61 2.78 -3.38
N GLU A 75 -6.90 2.49 -4.65
CA GLU A 75 -6.71 1.16 -5.24
C GLU A 75 -5.23 0.73 -5.23
N GLN A 76 -4.33 1.67 -5.52
CA GLN A 76 -2.89 1.43 -5.43
C GLN A 76 -2.44 1.17 -3.99
N ALA A 77 -2.94 1.94 -3.01
CA ALA A 77 -2.65 1.71 -1.60
C ALA A 77 -3.09 0.32 -1.13
N GLU A 78 -4.29 -0.11 -1.52
CA GLU A 78 -4.82 -1.44 -1.21
C GLU A 78 -3.97 -2.55 -1.86
N THR A 79 -3.57 -2.34 -3.11
CA THR A 79 -2.68 -3.26 -3.83
C THR A 79 -1.34 -3.42 -3.11
N ILE A 80 -0.72 -2.31 -2.68
CA ILE A 80 0.53 -2.32 -1.91
C ILE A 80 0.36 -3.13 -0.63
N ARG A 81 -0.71 -2.90 0.14
CA ARG A 81 -0.97 -3.66 1.39
C ARG A 81 -1.14 -5.14 1.14
N THR A 82 -1.85 -5.49 0.08
CA THR A 82 -2.11 -6.89 -0.27
C THR A 82 -0.80 -7.60 -0.63
N ILE A 83 0.04 -6.96 -1.44
CA ILE A 83 1.35 -7.50 -1.82
C ILE A 83 2.26 -7.59 -0.58
N ALA A 84 2.33 -6.53 0.22
CA ALA A 84 3.16 -6.48 1.42
C ALA A 84 2.79 -7.60 2.42
N ARG A 85 1.49 -7.84 2.64
CA ARG A 85 1.02 -8.92 3.51
C ARG A 85 1.42 -10.30 2.98
N ARG A 86 1.19 -10.55 1.69
CA ARG A 86 1.56 -11.83 1.06
C ARG A 86 3.06 -12.09 1.15
N LEU A 87 3.88 -11.05 0.90
CA LEU A 87 5.32 -11.16 0.97
C LEU A 87 5.78 -11.44 2.41
N TYR A 88 5.23 -10.72 3.39
CA TYR A 88 5.52 -10.94 4.81
C TYR A 88 5.24 -12.39 5.23
N GLU A 89 4.05 -12.91 4.93
CA GLU A 89 3.66 -14.28 5.26
C GLU A 89 4.59 -15.32 4.62
N ALA A 90 4.94 -15.12 3.34
CA ALA A 90 5.85 -16.01 2.62
C ALA A 90 7.28 -15.97 3.18
N GLU A 91 7.82 -14.79 3.46
CA GLU A 91 9.18 -14.62 4.01
C GLU A 91 9.27 -15.18 5.45
N ARG A 92 8.23 -14.99 6.26
CA ARG A 92 8.13 -15.58 7.61
C ARG A 92 8.10 -17.10 7.57
N ALA A 93 7.26 -17.69 6.72
CA ALA A 93 7.19 -19.15 6.57
C ALA A 93 8.54 -19.74 6.09
N ALA A 94 9.20 -19.08 5.14
CA ALA A 94 10.52 -19.51 4.66
C ALA A 94 11.59 -19.44 5.76
N LEU A 95 11.57 -18.39 6.58
CA LEU A 95 12.47 -18.24 7.73
C LEU A 95 12.26 -19.36 8.76
N GLU A 96 11.01 -19.68 9.10
CA GLU A 96 10.68 -20.76 10.04
C GLU A 96 11.15 -22.13 9.54
N ILE A 97 10.93 -22.43 8.25
CA ILE A 97 11.40 -23.68 7.63
C ILE A 97 12.93 -23.79 7.71
N ALA A 98 13.63 -22.69 7.43
CA ALA A 98 15.09 -22.68 7.47
C ALA A 98 15.64 -22.85 8.88
N GLN A 99 15.05 -22.19 9.87
CA GLN A 99 15.42 -22.37 11.27
C GLN A 99 15.22 -23.83 11.71
N ARG A 100 14.09 -24.46 11.35
CA ARG A 100 13.86 -25.89 11.65
C ARG A 100 14.88 -26.81 10.98
N ARG A 101 15.31 -26.52 9.75
CA ARG A 101 16.35 -27.28 9.04
C ARG A 101 17.71 -27.19 9.73
N ASP A 102 18.07 -26.00 10.22
CA ASP A 102 19.33 -25.76 10.94
C ASP A 102 19.38 -26.53 12.28
N TYR A 103 18.27 -26.49 13.04
CA TYR A 103 18.12 -27.28 14.27
C TYR A 103 18.07 -28.80 14.01
N GLY A 104 17.49 -29.25 12.89
CA GLY A 104 17.42 -30.68 12.53
C GLY A 104 18.73 -31.25 11.98
N GLY A 105 19.58 -30.42 11.36
CA GLY A 105 20.88 -30.82 10.79
C GLY A 105 22.01 -30.90 11.83
N SER A 106 21.90 -30.18 12.94
CA SER A 106 22.90 -30.16 14.02
C SER A 106 22.76 -31.32 15.04
N GLY A 107 21.72 -32.14 14.94
CA GLY A 107 21.43 -33.23 15.89
C GLY A 107 21.75 -34.66 15.44
N ARG A 108 22.38 -34.86 14.26
CA ARG A 108 22.59 -36.21 13.69
C ARG A 108 24.04 -36.44 13.24
N GLY A 109 24.97 -36.28 14.17
CA GLY A 109 26.40 -36.56 14.00
C GLY A 109 27.02 -37.15 15.26
N GLY A 110 26.59 -38.34 15.66
CA GLY A 110 27.11 -38.99 16.87
C GLY A 110 26.53 -40.38 17.07
N GLY A 111 26.74 -41.28 16.12
CA GLY A 111 26.21 -42.63 16.23
C GLY A 111 26.73 -43.59 15.16
N GLY A 112 27.84 -44.24 15.48
CA GLY A 112 28.08 -45.63 15.06
C GLY A 112 29.13 -45.86 13.99
N GLY A 113 30.18 -46.59 14.38
CA GLY A 113 30.81 -47.58 13.50
C GLY A 113 32.34 -47.56 13.47
N GLY A 114 32.98 -48.44 14.25
CA GLY A 114 34.41 -48.71 14.14
C GLY A 114 34.87 -49.82 15.09
N GLY A 115 34.28 -51.01 14.96
CA GLY A 115 34.77 -52.19 15.65
C GLY A 115 36.03 -52.78 15.02
N ARG A 116 36.73 -53.57 15.84
CA ARG A 116 37.79 -54.55 15.55
C ARG A 116 39.23 -54.03 15.52
N GLY A 117 39.92 -54.24 16.63
CA GLY A 117 41.38 -54.31 16.72
C GLY A 117 41.75 -55.28 17.84
N MET A 118 42.10 -56.50 17.42
CA MET A 118 42.80 -57.63 18.08
C MET A 118 42.68 -57.83 19.59
#